data_AF-A0A7W0GCL7-F1
#
_entry.id   AF-A0A7W0GCL7-F1
#
_cell.length_a   1.000
_cell.length_b   1.000
_cell.length_c   1.000
_cell.angle_alpha   90.00
_cell.angle_beta   90.00
_cell.angle_gamma   90.00
#
_symmetry.space_group_name_H-M   'P 1'
#
loop_
_entity.id
_entity.type
_entity.pdbx_description
1 polymer ?
#
loop_
_entity_poly.entity_id
_entity_poly.type
_entity_poly.pdbx_seq_one_letter_code
_entity_poly.pdbx_strand_id
1 'polypeptide(L)'
;MSHTTADAVSWWERARARDEGLRVAYFSMEFGLHERLPIYSGGLGVLAGDHLKAAAELGIPLVGVGLLYRGGYFRQGIDAAGRQTEDYQPVDPEAAGLVREPVTVEVDVGGTRIEAAVWRKDVGSIPLYLLEVDWLTDALYGGDREHRIRQELLLGVGGVRALAALGIEPTVFHLNEGHSAFLQIERVRALVAGGMETAAALEHVRGSSVFTTHTPVPAGNEIFDEALVVQYVGPLAAEAGLDEEALLALGRAGEAPGFGLTPLALRLSASANGVSELHGEVAREMWAWLWPGRETPIGHVTNGVHLGTWLDPALVELLRSAGVRPDAPPDEGSWEAAREADPDALWRVHAAAKARLAERAGIDRDLLTIGFARRFATYKRAGLVFANIERLLSLPVQLVVA
;
A
#
# COMPACT_ATOMS: atom_id res chain seq x y z
N MET A 1 -21.30 17.46 10.33
CA MET A 1 -20.69 18.53 11.14
C MET A 1 -19.96 17.84 12.28
N SER A 2 -18.64 17.75 12.19
CA SER A 2 -17.81 17.14 13.23
C SER A 2 -17.57 18.19 14.32
N HIS A 3 -17.95 17.87 15.55
CA HIS A 3 -17.49 18.63 16.71
C HIS A 3 -16.03 18.29 16.94
N THR A 4 -15.12 18.99 16.25
CA THR A 4 -13.70 18.98 16.60
C THR A 4 -13.53 19.78 17.88
N THR A 5 -13.57 19.10 19.02
CA THR A 5 -12.99 19.63 20.26
C THR A 5 -11.49 19.74 20.05
N ALA A 6 -10.96 20.97 20.05
CA ALA A 6 -9.55 21.29 19.87
C ALA A 6 -8.63 20.83 21.04
N ASP A 7 -9.15 20.03 21.98
CA ASP A 7 -8.48 19.66 23.24
C ASP A 7 -8.31 18.13 23.45
N ALA A 8 -8.57 17.30 22.43
CA ALA A 8 -8.38 15.85 22.55
C ALA A 8 -6.95 15.45 22.19
N VAL A 9 -6.13 15.13 23.20
CA VAL A 9 -4.80 14.50 23.04
C VAL A 9 -4.97 13.19 22.26
N SER A 10 -4.29 13.06 21.13
CA SER A 10 -4.30 11.86 20.27
C SER A 10 -3.73 10.62 20.98
N TRP A 11 -3.99 9.42 20.44
CA TRP A 11 -3.38 8.20 20.99
C TRP A 11 -1.85 8.27 20.98
N TRP A 12 -1.27 8.77 19.87
CA TRP A 12 0.17 8.92 19.71
C TRP A 12 0.77 9.80 20.80
N GLU A 13 0.19 10.98 21.04
CA GLU A 13 0.65 11.91 22.07
C GLU A 13 0.57 11.28 23.48
N ARG A 14 -0.46 10.48 23.77
CA ARG A 14 -0.55 9.75 25.06
C ARG A 14 0.47 8.63 25.18
N ALA A 15 0.65 7.84 24.12
CA ALA A 15 1.47 6.64 24.13
C ALA A 15 2.97 6.95 24.02
N ARG A 16 3.34 8.06 23.39
CA ARG A 16 4.71 8.37 22.94
C ARG A 16 5.13 9.80 23.24
N ALA A 17 4.70 10.35 24.39
CA ALA A 17 4.99 11.71 24.89
C ALA A 17 6.49 12.12 24.98
N ARG A 18 7.43 11.34 24.44
CA ARG A 18 8.89 11.58 24.46
C ARG A 18 9.61 11.31 23.13
N ASP A 19 8.90 11.00 22.05
CA ASP A 19 9.51 10.68 20.74
C ASP A 19 9.16 11.76 19.69
N GLU A 20 9.44 13.03 20.04
CA GLU A 20 9.09 14.22 19.24
C GLU A 20 9.79 14.26 17.86
N GLY A 21 10.85 13.47 17.68
CA GLY A 21 11.61 13.40 16.44
C GLY A 21 11.10 12.38 15.43
N LEU A 22 10.16 11.49 15.79
CA LEU A 22 9.70 10.45 14.86
C LEU A 22 8.92 11.07 13.70
N ARG A 23 9.32 10.73 12.47
CA ARG A 23 8.53 10.99 11.27
C ARG A 23 8.69 9.83 10.30
N VAL A 24 7.57 9.20 9.95
CA VAL A 24 7.52 8.03 9.07
C VAL A 24 7.15 8.45 7.66
N ALA A 25 7.98 8.11 6.68
CA ALA A 25 7.61 8.20 5.27
C ALA A 25 7.18 6.82 4.77
N TYR A 26 5.92 6.70 4.37
CA TYR A 26 5.28 5.47 3.92
C TYR A 26 5.16 5.45 2.40
N PHE A 27 5.97 4.63 1.74
CA PHE A 27 6.04 4.54 0.29
C PHE A 27 5.19 3.39 -0.21
N SER A 28 4.30 3.67 -1.17
CA SER A 28 3.52 2.64 -1.84
C SER A 28 3.23 2.98 -3.30
N MET A 29 3.18 1.94 -4.13
CA MET A 29 2.81 2.05 -5.53
C MET A 29 1.32 2.37 -5.71
N GLU A 30 0.46 2.10 -4.72
CA GLU A 30 -0.98 2.35 -4.82
C GLU A 30 -1.58 2.84 -3.51
N PHE A 31 -2.63 3.68 -3.61
CA PHE A 31 -3.39 4.19 -2.46
C PHE A 31 -4.90 4.17 -2.70
N GLY A 32 -5.62 3.34 -1.94
CA GLY A 32 -7.06 3.17 -1.96
C GLY A 32 -7.77 4.15 -1.04
N LEU A 33 -7.90 5.41 -1.46
CA LEU A 33 -8.49 6.46 -0.64
C LEU A 33 -9.99 6.64 -0.90
N HIS A 34 -10.35 6.85 -2.17
CA HIS A 34 -11.70 7.16 -2.63
C HIS A 34 -11.85 6.79 -4.11
N GLU A 35 -13.03 6.40 -4.55
CA GLU A 35 -13.35 6.01 -5.94
C GLU A 35 -13.07 7.10 -7.01
N ARG A 36 -12.94 8.37 -6.58
CA ARG A 36 -12.63 9.51 -7.44
C ARG A 36 -11.13 9.70 -7.69
N LEU A 37 -10.29 8.97 -6.96
CA LEU A 37 -8.86 8.92 -7.14
C LEU A 37 -8.44 7.45 -7.35
N PRO A 38 -8.69 6.89 -8.55
CA PRO A 38 -8.47 5.48 -8.85
C PRO A 38 -6.98 5.16 -9.09
N ILE A 39 -6.13 5.41 -8.09
CA ILE A 39 -4.68 5.13 -8.11
C ILE A 39 -4.33 3.82 -7.39
N TYR A 40 -5.27 2.87 -7.39
CA TYR A 40 -5.10 1.57 -6.75
C TYR A 40 -5.85 0.50 -7.52
N SER A 41 -5.42 -0.74 -7.33
CA SER A 41 -5.96 -1.86 -8.08
C SER A 41 -6.40 -3.03 -7.19
N GLY A 42 -5.99 -3.05 -5.91
CA GLY A 42 -6.28 -4.18 -5.03
C GLY A 42 -6.01 -3.93 -3.55
N GLY A 43 -5.74 -5.04 -2.84
CA GLY A 43 -5.63 -5.05 -1.38
C GLY A 43 -4.41 -4.28 -0.84
N LEU A 44 -3.30 -4.21 -1.59
CA LEU A 44 -2.11 -3.46 -1.18
C LEU A 44 -2.43 -1.96 -1.05
N GLY A 45 -3.14 -1.41 -2.03
CA GLY A 45 -3.55 -0.01 -2.06
C GLY A 45 -4.66 0.29 -1.07
N VAL A 46 -5.65 -0.60 -0.92
CA VAL A 46 -6.68 -0.46 0.14
C VAL A 46 -6.01 -0.40 1.52
N LEU A 47 -5.06 -1.30 1.79
CA LEU A 47 -4.29 -1.28 3.03
C LEU A 47 -3.50 0.02 3.20
N ALA A 48 -2.80 0.47 2.16
CA ALA A 48 -2.04 1.73 2.20
C ALA A 48 -2.96 2.92 2.52
N GLY A 49 -4.14 2.99 1.91
CA GLY A 49 -5.14 4.01 2.20
C GLY A 49 -5.68 3.94 3.63
N ASP A 50 -5.95 2.73 4.12
CA ASP A 50 -6.41 2.51 5.49
C ASP A 50 -5.33 2.82 6.53
N HIS A 51 -4.05 2.58 6.23
CA HIS A 51 -2.93 3.03 7.06
C HIS A 51 -2.90 4.55 7.19
N LEU A 52 -3.08 5.30 6.10
CA LEU A 52 -3.10 6.77 6.19
C LEU A 52 -4.27 7.26 7.06
N LYS A 53 -5.47 6.68 6.87
CA LYS A 53 -6.66 7.04 7.65
C LYS A 53 -6.50 6.71 9.13
N ALA A 54 -6.05 5.50 9.45
CA ALA A 54 -5.80 5.08 10.83
C ALA A 54 -4.68 5.90 11.48
N ALA A 55 -3.60 6.22 10.75
CA ALA A 55 -2.53 7.09 11.25
C ALA A 55 -3.05 8.49 11.58
N ALA A 56 -3.96 9.05 10.75
CA ALA A 56 -4.60 10.32 11.00
C ALA A 56 -5.42 10.32 12.30
N GLU A 57 -6.24 9.29 12.52
CA GLU A 57 -7.07 9.14 13.73
C GLU A 57 -6.21 8.93 14.99
N LEU A 58 -5.13 8.16 14.88
CA LEU A 58 -4.22 7.88 15.99
C LEU A 58 -3.24 9.03 16.28
N GLY A 59 -3.08 9.99 15.35
CA GLY A 59 -2.12 11.09 15.46
C GLY A 59 -0.67 10.69 15.18
N ILE A 60 -0.44 9.60 14.44
CA ILE A 60 0.90 9.10 14.13
C ILE A 60 1.57 10.07 13.12
N PRO A 61 2.82 10.52 13.34
CA PRO A 61 3.51 11.45 12.46
C PRO A 61 3.98 10.75 11.17
N LEU A 62 3.05 10.57 10.23
CA LEU A 62 3.25 9.85 8.98
C LEU A 62 3.07 10.80 7.77
N VAL A 63 3.83 10.54 6.71
CA VAL A 63 3.64 11.12 5.37
C VAL A 63 3.58 9.98 4.35
N GLY A 64 2.60 10.02 3.46
CA GLY A 64 2.48 9.07 2.36
C GLY A 64 3.25 9.54 1.13
N VAL A 65 3.85 8.62 0.39
CA VAL A 65 4.49 8.89 -0.92
C VAL A 65 4.07 7.83 -1.94
N GLY A 66 3.60 8.27 -3.10
CA GLY A 66 3.14 7.41 -4.19
C GLY A 66 3.25 8.06 -5.56
N LEU A 67 2.58 7.46 -6.54
CA LEU A 67 2.46 7.99 -7.91
C LEU A 67 1.02 8.39 -8.24
N LEU A 68 0.86 9.47 -9.00
CA LEU A 68 -0.43 9.90 -9.52
C LEU A 68 -0.65 9.30 -10.91
N TYR A 69 -1.38 8.18 -10.99
CA TYR A 69 -1.69 7.58 -12.29
C TYR A 69 -2.76 8.39 -13.03
N ARG A 70 -2.36 9.18 -14.03
CA ARG A 70 -3.26 10.06 -14.78
C ARG A 70 -4.29 9.29 -15.59
N GLY A 71 -3.99 8.08 -16.09
CA GLY A 71 -4.98 7.23 -16.74
C GLY A 71 -5.92 6.50 -15.77
N GLY A 72 -5.68 6.62 -14.45
CA GLY A 72 -6.42 5.94 -13.41
C GLY A 72 -6.33 4.41 -13.49
N TYR A 73 -7.26 3.75 -12.82
CA TYR A 73 -7.57 2.34 -13.04
C TYR A 73 -8.86 2.24 -13.87
N PHE A 74 -8.96 1.22 -14.73
CA PHE A 74 -10.08 1.11 -15.64
C PHE A 74 -11.41 0.93 -14.88
N ARG A 75 -12.47 1.52 -15.44
CA ARG A 75 -13.84 1.19 -15.07
C ARG A 75 -14.24 -0.07 -15.83
N GLN A 76 -14.57 -1.10 -15.07
CA GLN A 76 -15.04 -2.36 -15.62
C GLN A 76 -16.51 -2.21 -16.06
N GLY A 77 -16.78 -2.61 -17.30
CA GLY A 77 -18.13 -2.83 -17.83
C GLY A 77 -18.33 -4.28 -18.25
N ILE A 78 -19.58 -4.66 -18.50
CA ILE A 78 -19.94 -5.95 -19.08
C ILE A 78 -20.79 -5.67 -20.32
N ASP A 79 -20.33 -6.14 -21.48
CA ASP A 79 -21.06 -5.99 -22.74
C ASP A 79 -22.27 -6.94 -22.83
N ALA A 80 -23.09 -6.78 -23.87
CA ALA A 80 -24.27 -7.61 -24.09
C ALA A 80 -23.95 -9.11 -24.29
N ALA A 81 -22.70 -9.47 -24.58
CA ALA A 81 -22.23 -10.85 -24.70
C ALA A 81 -21.65 -11.41 -23.38
N GLY A 82 -21.69 -10.64 -22.29
CA GLY A 82 -21.15 -11.03 -21.00
C GLY A 82 -19.63 -10.91 -20.89
N ARG A 83 -18.98 -10.17 -21.80
CA ARG A 83 -17.52 -9.97 -21.78
C ARG A 83 -17.18 -8.68 -21.04
N GLN A 84 -16.05 -8.71 -20.34
CA GLN A 84 -15.48 -7.51 -19.73
C GLN A 84 -15.12 -6.48 -20.80
N THR A 85 -15.49 -5.23 -20.54
CA THR A 85 -15.01 -4.04 -21.25
C THR A 85 -14.29 -3.12 -20.28
N GLU A 86 -13.34 -2.35 -20.80
CA GLU A 86 -12.49 -1.47 -19.98
C GLU A 86 -12.62 -0.04 -20.50
N ASP A 87 -13.00 0.88 -19.60
CA ASP A 87 -13.06 2.31 -19.87
C ASP A 87 -12.04 3.03 -19.00
N TYR A 88 -11.00 3.59 -19.62
CA TYR A 88 -9.95 4.34 -18.95
C TYR A 88 -10.32 5.82 -18.95
N GLN A 89 -10.59 6.37 -17.77
CA GLN A 89 -10.94 7.78 -17.62
C GLN A 89 -9.78 8.53 -16.97
N PRO A 90 -9.21 9.53 -17.67
CA PRO A 90 -8.16 10.34 -17.09
C PRO A 90 -8.61 10.99 -15.78
N VAL A 91 -7.72 10.99 -14.79
CA VAL A 91 -7.90 11.67 -13.51
C VAL A 91 -7.55 13.14 -13.70
N ASP A 92 -8.51 14.02 -13.42
CA ASP A 92 -8.26 15.43 -13.18
C ASP A 92 -7.79 15.58 -11.71
N PRO A 93 -6.52 15.94 -11.46
CA PRO A 93 -5.96 15.98 -10.11
C PRO A 93 -6.68 17.00 -9.23
N GLU A 94 -7.01 18.19 -9.77
CA GLU A 94 -7.66 19.25 -9.02
C GLU A 94 -9.11 18.88 -8.68
N ALA A 95 -9.83 18.26 -9.63
CA ALA A 95 -11.18 17.74 -9.38
C ALA A 95 -11.21 16.59 -8.36
N ALA A 96 -10.12 15.81 -8.26
CA ALA A 96 -9.92 14.81 -7.20
C ALA A 96 -9.46 15.44 -5.87
N GLY A 97 -9.30 16.77 -5.83
CA GLY A 97 -8.93 17.57 -4.67
C GLY A 97 -7.47 17.40 -4.28
N LEU A 98 -6.58 17.23 -5.26
CA LEU A 98 -5.15 17.36 -5.09
C LEU A 98 -4.73 18.83 -5.29
N VAL A 99 -3.67 19.24 -4.61
CA VAL A 99 -3.05 20.56 -4.75
C VAL A 99 -1.65 20.37 -5.30
N ARG A 100 -1.28 21.13 -6.33
CA ARG A 100 0.08 21.10 -6.86
C ARG A 100 1.02 21.86 -5.93
N GLU A 101 2.10 21.21 -5.50
CA GLU A 101 3.15 21.86 -4.72
C GLU A 101 4.05 22.70 -5.63
N PRO A 102 4.66 23.79 -5.13
CA PRO A 102 5.51 24.69 -5.92
C PRO A 102 6.93 24.12 -6.10
N VAL A 103 7.06 22.79 -6.13
CA VAL A 103 8.32 22.07 -6.32
C VAL A 103 8.15 21.03 -7.42
N THR A 104 9.22 20.82 -8.17
CA THR A 104 9.38 19.71 -9.10
C THR A 104 10.65 18.95 -8.73
N VAL A 105 10.72 17.67 -9.12
CA VAL A 105 11.91 16.86 -8.86
C VAL A 105 12.44 16.26 -10.15
N GLU A 106 13.76 16.29 -10.31
CA GLU A 106 14.44 15.65 -11.43
C GLU A 106 14.84 14.22 -11.06
N VAL A 107 14.56 13.27 -11.95
CA VAL A 107 14.97 11.86 -11.84
C VAL A 107 15.64 11.44 -13.15
N ASP A 108 16.78 10.76 -13.06
CA ASP A 108 17.38 10.10 -14.23
C ASP A 108 16.73 8.72 -14.42
N VAL A 109 16.21 8.46 -15.61
CA VAL A 109 15.58 7.20 -15.99
C VAL A 109 16.25 6.60 -17.21
N GLY A 110 17.52 6.18 -17.03
CA GLY A 110 18.31 5.53 -18.08
C GLY A 110 18.95 6.53 -19.03
N GLY A 111 19.55 7.59 -18.48
CA GLY A 111 20.21 8.67 -19.21
C GLY A 111 19.28 9.78 -19.70
N THR A 112 17.97 9.63 -19.47
CA THR A 112 16.97 10.68 -19.71
C THR A 112 16.57 11.29 -18.38
N ARG A 113 16.81 12.58 -18.21
CA ARG A 113 16.32 13.34 -17.06
C ARG A 113 14.86 13.71 -17.27
N ILE A 114 14.01 13.29 -16.35
CA ILE A 114 12.59 13.64 -16.31
C ILE A 114 12.32 14.60 -15.16
N GLU A 115 11.45 15.56 -15.39
CA GLU A 115 10.91 16.43 -14.34
C GLU A 115 9.55 15.89 -13.91
N ALA A 116 9.39 15.63 -12.62
CA ALA A 116 8.14 15.17 -12.04
C ALA A 116 7.46 16.29 -11.24
N ALA A 117 6.17 16.49 -11.50
CA ALA A 117 5.32 17.32 -10.68
C ALA A 117 5.02 16.63 -9.35
N VAL A 118 4.92 17.40 -8.27
CA VAL A 118 4.53 16.91 -6.94
C VAL A 118 3.14 17.42 -6.61
N TRP A 119 2.23 16.48 -6.35
CA TRP A 119 0.86 16.75 -5.95
C TRP A 119 0.63 16.32 -4.51
N ARG A 120 -0.15 17.08 -3.75
CA ARG A 120 -0.50 16.79 -2.36
C ARG A 120 -1.98 16.47 -2.23
N LYS A 121 -2.30 15.43 -1.46
CA LYS A 121 -3.64 15.11 -0.97
C LYS A 121 -3.58 14.93 0.54
N ASP A 122 -4.37 15.67 1.30
CA ASP A 122 -4.48 15.44 2.74
C ASP A 122 -5.50 14.34 3.06
N VAL A 123 -5.09 13.38 3.89
CA VAL A 123 -5.93 12.31 4.45
C VAL A 123 -6.02 12.55 5.96
N GLY A 124 -7.03 13.31 6.39
CA GLY A 124 -7.05 13.84 7.76
C GLY A 124 -5.86 14.77 7.97
N SER A 125 -5.03 14.47 8.97
CA SER A 125 -3.78 15.20 9.26
C SER A 125 -2.56 14.71 8.47
N ILE A 126 -2.70 13.62 7.72
CA ILE A 126 -1.58 12.95 7.02
C ILE A 126 -1.47 13.48 5.59
N PRO A 127 -0.37 14.14 5.21
CA PRO A 127 -0.14 14.51 3.82
C PRO A 127 0.27 13.28 3.00
N LEU A 128 -0.33 13.11 1.84
CA LEU A 128 0.08 12.17 0.80
C LEU A 128 0.63 12.95 -0.39
N TYR A 129 1.90 12.70 -0.73
CA TYR A 129 2.54 13.26 -1.91
C TYR A 129 2.54 12.24 -3.06
N LEU A 130 2.09 12.68 -4.23
CA LEU A 130 1.98 11.86 -5.43
C LEU A 130 2.79 12.50 -6.55
N LEU A 131 3.73 11.75 -7.08
CA LEU A 131 4.57 12.19 -8.18
C LEU A 131 3.92 11.88 -9.52
N GLU A 132 4.07 12.80 -10.46
CA GLU A 132 3.41 12.73 -11.77
C GLU A 132 4.39 13.08 -12.89
N VAL A 133 4.41 12.21 -13.89
CA VAL A 133 5.08 12.41 -15.18
C VAL A 133 4.16 11.82 -16.24
N ASP A 134 3.52 12.66 -17.04
CA ASP A 134 2.48 12.33 -18.02
C ASP A 134 2.59 10.96 -18.71
N TRP A 135 3.73 10.68 -19.32
CA TRP A 135 3.93 9.45 -20.11
C TRP A 135 4.33 8.24 -19.26
N LEU A 136 4.85 8.45 -18.05
CA LEU A 136 5.38 7.41 -17.18
C LEU A 136 4.37 6.97 -16.11
N THR A 137 3.53 7.91 -15.67
CA THR A 137 2.44 7.69 -14.71
C THR A 137 1.10 7.55 -15.45
N ASP A 138 1.14 6.93 -16.62
CA ASP A 138 0.00 6.69 -17.50
C ASP A 138 -0.96 5.65 -16.91
N ALA A 139 -0.46 4.52 -16.41
CA ALA A 139 -1.26 3.45 -15.83
C ALA A 139 -0.53 2.69 -14.71
N LEU A 140 -1.31 2.22 -13.74
CA LEU A 140 -0.85 1.38 -12.64
C LEU A 140 -0.63 -0.07 -13.14
N TYR A 141 0.59 -0.59 -12.95
CA TYR A 141 1.03 -1.91 -13.47
C TYR A 141 0.94 -2.04 -15.00
N GLY A 142 1.02 -0.93 -15.72
CA GLY A 142 1.10 -0.90 -17.19
C GLY A 142 2.52 -1.00 -17.73
N GLY A 143 2.62 -1.08 -19.06
CA GLY A 143 3.90 -1.06 -19.79
C GLY A 143 4.70 -2.36 -19.74
N ASP A 144 5.92 -2.29 -20.25
CA ASP A 144 6.89 -3.39 -20.22
C ASP A 144 7.82 -3.30 -18.99
N ARG A 145 8.85 -4.16 -18.93
CA ARG A 145 9.82 -4.14 -17.81
C ARG A 145 10.60 -2.82 -17.73
N GLU A 146 10.83 -2.17 -18.87
CA GLU A 146 11.53 -0.89 -18.92
C GLU A 146 10.66 0.25 -18.39
N HIS A 147 9.39 0.29 -18.77
CA HIS A 147 8.42 1.21 -18.18
C HIS A 147 8.29 1.01 -16.67
N ARG A 148 8.28 -0.25 -16.24
CA ARG A 148 8.13 -0.62 -14.84
C ARG A 148 9.30 -0.13 -13.96
N ILE A 149 10.55 -0.39 -14.35
CA ILE A 149 11.71 0.08 -13.59
C ILE A 149 11.77 1.61 -13.53
N ARG A 150 11.33 2.30 -14.59
CA ARG A 150 11.23 3.77 -14.59
C ARG A 150 10.19 4.27 -13.57
N GLN A 151 9.03 3.61 -13.48
CA GLN A 151 8.02 3.97 -12.47
C GLN A 151 8.54 3.76 -11.05
N GLU A 152 9.28 2.69 -10.80
CA GLU A 152 9.86 2.38 -9.48
C GLU A 152 11.00 3.32 -9.10
N LEU A 153 11.80 3.76 -10.08
CA LEU A 153 12.76 4.85 -9.91
C LEU A 153 12.05 6.16 -9.57
N LEU A 154 10.98 6.51 -10.29
CA LEU A 154 10.20 7.70 -9.97
C LEU A 154 9.62 7.63 -8.55
N LEU A 155 9.03 6.49 -8.15
CA LEU A 155 8.49 6.30 -6.82
C LEU A 155 9.57 6.40 -5.74
N GLY A 156 10.66 5.64 -5.89
CA GLY A 156 11.71 5.55 -4.88
C GLY A 156 12.60 6.79 -4.84
N VAL A 157 13.29 7.08 -5.96
CA VAL A 157 14.23 8.20 -6.09
C VAL A 157 13.50 9.53 -6.09
N GLY A 158 12.50 9.66 -6.95
CA GLY A 158 11.70 10.89 -7.03
C GLY A 158 10.99 11.19 -5.71
N GLY A 159 10.43 10.16 -5.05
CA GLY A 159 9.79 10.33 -3.75
C GLY A 159 10.72 10.83 -2.64
N VAL A 160 11.95 10.29 -2.54
CA VAL A 160 12.95 10.80 -1.58
C VAL A 160 13.34 12.24 -1.89
N ARG A 161 13.57 12.57 -3.17
CA ARG A 161 13.89 13.93 -3.60
C ARG A 161 12.73 14.91 -3.36
N ALA A 162 11.49 14.45 -3.51
CA ALA A 162 10.30 15.27 -3.28
C ALA A 162 10.17 15.64 -1.80
N LEU A 163 10.34 14.68 -0.90
CA LEU A 163 10.36 14.95 0.54
C LEU A 163 11.47 15.97 0.90
N ALA A 164 12.68 15.80 0.35
CA ALA A 164 13.78 16.74 0.58
C ALA A 164 13.46 18.15 0.04
N ALA A 165 12.91 18.27 -1.17
CA ALA A 165 12.52 19.55 -1.78
C ALA A 165 11.42 20.27 -0.98
N LEU A 166 10.54 19.51 -0.31
CA LEU A 166 9.49 20.01 0.57
C LEU A 166 10.01 20.33 2.00
N GLY A 167 11.29 20.08 2.29
CA GLY A 167 11.86 20.27 3.63
C GLY A 167 11.35 19.24 4.66
N ILE A 168 10.88 18.08 4.20
CA ILE A 168 10.41 17.00 5.05
C ILE A 168 11.57 16.04 5.29
N GLU A 169 11.95 15.88 6.55
CA GLU A 169 13.01 14.96 6.98
C GLU A 169 12.40 13.79 7.77
N PRO A 170 12.17 12.63 7.15
CA PRO A 170 11.73 11.42 7.84
C PRO A 170 12.87 10.75 8.59
N THR A 171 12.57 10.19 9.76
CA THR A 171 13.51 9.34 10.51
C THR A 171 13.36 7.86 10.19
N VAL A 172 12.20 7.47 9.65
CA VAL A 172 11.89 6.10 9.24
C VAL A 172 11.29 6.09 7.83
N PHE A 173 11.77 5.19 6.99
CA PHE A 173 11.25 4.93 5.65
C PHE A 173 10.63 3.55 5.61
N HIS A 174 9.33 3.49 5.34
CA HIS A 174 8.56 2.24 5.28
C HIS A 174 8.22 1.92 3.82
N LEU A 175 8.77 0.82 3.33
CA LEU A 175 8.54 0.25 2.02
C LEU A 175 7.36 -0.72 2.05
N ASN A 176 6.26 -0.37 1.40
CA ASN A 176 5.10 -1.24 1.23
C ASN A 176 5.25 -2.09 -0.05
N GLU A 177 5.83 -3.28 0.10
CA GLU A 177 6.33 -4.15 -0.98
C GLU A 177 7.57 -3.59 -1.71
N GLY A 178 8.22 -4.43 -2.52
CA GLY A 178 9.52 -4.12 -3.17
C GLY A 178 9.51 -2.95 -4.16
N HIS A 179 8.35 -2.45 -4.60
CA HIS A 179 8.22 -1.43 -5.67
C HIS A 179 8.95 -0.11 -5.41
N SER A 180 9.26 0.19 -4.15
CA SER A 180 9.95 1.42 -3.76
C SER A 180 11.41 1.19 -3.33
N ALA A 181 11.95 -0.02 -3.53
CA ALA A 181 13.26 -0.43 -3.01
C ALA A 181 14.42 0.48 -3.46
N PHE A 182 14.34 1.08 -4.67
CA PHE A 182 15.35 2.03 -5.15
C PHE A 182 15.45 3.31 -4.30
N LEU A 183 14.46 3.62 -3.45
CA LEU A 183 14.56 4.69 -2.46
C LEU A 183 15.78 4.49 -1.56
N GLN A 184 16.13 3.24 -1.23
CA GLN A 184 17.24 2.94 -0.34
C GLN A 184 18.58 3.35 -0.98
N ILE A 185 18.74 3.18 -2.29
CA ILE A 185 19.95 3.59 -3.01
C ILE A 185 20.05 5.13 -3.09
N GLU A 186 18.94 5.82 -3.39
CA GLU A 186 18.94 7.30 -3.37
C GLU A 186 19.28 7.86 -1.99
N ARG A 187 18.81 7.21 -0.91
CA ARG A 187 19.17 7.61 0.46
C ARG A 187 20.66 7.41 0.75
N VAL A 188 21.26 6.29 0.30
CA VAL A 188 22.71 6.09 0.41
C VAL A 188 23.45 7.19 -0.37
N ARG A 189 23.04 7.45 -1.62
CA ARG A 189 23.58 8.52 -2.47
C ARG A 189 23.52 9.88 -1.77
N ALA A 190 22.42 10.21 -1.12
CA ALA A 190 22.26 11.47 -0.40
C ALA A 190 23.21 11.62 0.79
N LEU A 191 23.41 10.55 1.57
CA LEU A 191 24.35 10.56 2.69
C LEU A 191 25.80 10.64 2.20
N VAL A 192 26.14 9.91 1.14
CA VAL A 192 27.48 9.93 0.53
C VAL A 192 27.81 11.31 -0.04
N ALA A 193 26.86 11.94 -0.75
CA ALA A 193 27.02 13.32 -1.20
C ALA A 193 27.14 14.34 -0.04
N GLY A 194 26.60 14.00 1.13
CA GLY A 194 26.79 14.75 2.38
C GLY A 194 28.13 14.48 3.09
N GLY A 195 28.99 13.64 2.53
CA GLY A 195 30.33 13.32 3.05
C GLY A 195 30.39 12.08 3.95
N MET A 196 29.33 11.27 4.02
CA MET A 196 29.36 9.99 4.74
C MET A 196 30.06 8.91 3.90
N GLU A 197 30.89 8.08 4.53
CA GLU A 197 31.46 6.89 3.88
C GLU A 197 30.36 5.90 3.46
N THR A 198 30.48 5.29 2.29
CA THR A 198 29.46 4.40 1.71
C THR A 198 29.00 3.30 2.68
N ALA A 199 29.94 2.66 3.38
CA ALA A 199 29.61 1.61 4.35
C ALA A 199 28.77 2.13 5.53
N ALA A 200 29.08 3.33 6.02
CA ALA A 200 28.30 3.98 7.08
C ALA A 200 26.92 4.42 6.58
N ALA A 201 26.84 4.89 5.32
CA ALA A 201 25.57 5.27 4.69
C ALA A 201 24.64 4.06 4.51
N LEU A 202 25.17 2.90 4.08
CA LEU A 202 24.42 1.65 3.99
C LEU A 202 23.84 1.22 5.34
N GLU A 203 24.65 1.24 6.40
CA GLU A 203 24.21 0.89 7.76
C GLU A 203 23.17 1.89 8.30
N HIS A 204 23.35 3.20 8.03
CA HIS A 204 22.37 4.21 8.39
C HIS A 204 21.02 3.99 7.70
N VAL A 205 21.04 3.73 6.38
CA VAL A 205 19.82 3.43 5.60
C VAL A 205 19.17 2.16 6.10
N ARG A 206 19.96 1.13 6.41
CA ARG A 206 19.48 -0.12 7.02
C ARG A 206 18.75 0.17 8.33
N GLY A 207 19.37 0.90 9.25
CA GLY A 207 18.84 1.22 10.58
C GLY A 207 17.55 2.05 10.58
N SER A 208 17.24 2.71 9.46
CA SER A 208 16.09 3.62 9.30
C SER A 208 15.08 3.16 8.26
N SER A 209 15.18 1.91 7.78
CA SER A 209 14.23 1.34 6.81
C SER A 209 13.44 0.16 7.39
N VAL A 210 12.15 0.13 7.09
CA VAL A 210 11.19 -0.93 7.42
C VAL A 210 10.60 -1.48 6.12
N PHE A 211 10.55 -2.80 5.98
CA PHE A 211 10.02 -3.45 4.78
C PHE A 211 8.84 -4.38 5.10
N THR A 212 7.72 -4.21 4.39
CA THR A 212 6.60 -5.15 4.47
C THR A 212 6.48 -5.93 3.16
N THR A 213 6.47 -7.26 3.26
CA THR A 213 6.22 -8.15 2.10
C THR A 213 4.79 -8.69 2.15
N HIS A 214 4.10 -8.66 1.02
CA HIS A 214 2.72 -9.12 0.85
C HIS A 214 2.62 -10.41 0.03
N THR A 215 3.76 -10.89 -0.46
CA THR A 215 3.83 -11.93 -1.47
C THR A 215 4.36 -13.23 -0.84
N PRO A 216 3.51 -14.27 -0.66
CA PRO A 216 3.90 -15.51 -0.01
C PRO A 216 4.54 -16.54 -0.97
N VAL A 217 4.88 -16.14 -2.20
CA VAL A 217 5.40 -17.05 -3.22
C VAL A 217 6.55 -16.41 -4.02
N PRO A 218 7.64 -17.14 -4.32
CA PRO A 218 8.78 -16.57 -5.05
C PRO A 218 8.38 -15.93 -6.39
N ALA A 219 7.50 -16.59 -7.15
CA ALA A 219 7.05 -16.14 -8.47
C ALA A 219 6.24 -14.82 -8.46
N GLY A 220 5.77 -14.37 -7.29
CA GLY A 220 5.08 -13.08 -7.18
C GLY A 220 6.01 -11.91 -6.87
N ASN A 221 7.30 -12.18 -6.60
CA ASN A 221 8.27 -11.13 -6.29
C ASN A 221 8.91 -10.60 -7.56
N GLU A 222 9.12 -9.28 -7.60
CA GLU A 222 9.64 -8.59 -8.78
C GLU A 222 11.13 -8.85 -9.00
N ILE A 223 11.49 -9.32 -10.20
CA ILE A 223 12.86 -9.66 -10.61
C ILE A 223 13.17 -9.03 -11.96
N PHE A 224 14.11 -8.08 -12.01
CA PHE A 224 14.59 -7.47 -13.25
C PHE A 224 15.77 -8.23 -13.84
N ASP A 225 15.99 -8.04 -15.14
CA ASP A 225 17.26 -8.43 -15.76
C ASP A 225 18.39 -7.55 -15.20
N GLU A 226 19.56 -8.15 -14.94
CA GLU A 226 20.68 -7.43 -14.35
C GLU A 226 21.16 -6.28 -15.26
N ALA A 227 21.21 -6.49 -16.58
CA ALA A 227 21.65 -5.45 -17.52
C ALA A 227 20.69 -4.25 -17.51
N LEU A 228 19.39 -4.50 -17.34
CA LEU A 228 18.40 -3.43 -17.18
C LEU A 228 18.66 -2.64 -15.89
N VAL A 229 18.95 -3.31 -14.76
CA VAL A 229 19.27 -2.61 -13.51
C VAL A 229 20.57 -1.81 -13.62
N VAL A 230 21.61 -2.36 -14.25
CA VAL A 230 22.86 -1.63 -14.48
C VAL A 230 22.61 -0.38 -15.34
N GLN A 231 21.82 -0.50 -16.40
CA GLN A 231 21.50 0.64 -17.27
C GLN A 231 20.74 1.76 -16.53
N TYR A 232 19.73 1.40 -15.73
CA TYR A 232 18.80 2.37 -15.14
C TYR A 232 19.21 2.86 -13.74
N VAL A 233 19.90 2.02 -12.98
CA VAL A 233 20.23 2.24 -11.56
C VAL A 233 21.73 2.36 -11.34
N GLY A 234 22.56 1.84 -12.26
CA GLY A 234 24.02 1.90 -12.19
C GLY A 234 24.58 3.31 -11.96
N PRO A 235 24.14 4.35 -12.70
CA PRO A 235 24.61 5.72 -12.46
C PRO A 235 24.31 6.22 -11.03
N LEU A 236 23.09 5.97 -10.53
CA LEU A 236 22.69 6.30 -9.16
C LEU A 236 23.53 5.54 -8.13
N ALA A 237 23.78 4.26 -8.37
CA ALA A 237 24.59 3.42 -7.49
C ALA A 237 26.06 3.88 -7.45
N ALA A 238 26.62 4.29 -8.58
CA ALA A 238 27.97 4.86 -8.66
C ALA A 238 28.09 6.15 -7.83
N GLU A 239 27.08 7.04 -7.89
CA GLU A 239 27.00 8.22 -7.03
C GLU A 239 26.81 7.87 -5.54
N ALA A 240 26.24 6.70 -5.25
CA ALA A 240 26.17 6.13 -3.90
C ALA A 240 27.46 5.41 -3.47
N GLY A 241 28.53 5.46 -4.29
CA GLY A 241 29.80 4.79 -4.02
C GLY A 241 29.73 3.26 -4.11
N LEU A 242 28.76 2.73 -4.86
CA LEU A 242 28.60 1.31 -5.15
C LEU A 242 29.04 1.05 -6.60
N ASP A 243 29.95 0.10 -6.79
CA ASP A 243 30.23 -0.41 -8.13
C ASP A 243 29.11 -1.35 -8.61
N GLU A 244 29.21 -1.80 -9.86
CA GLU A 244 28.20 -2.64 -10.50
C GLU A 244 27.96 -3.96 -9.75
N GLU A 245 29.03 -4.63 -9.31
CA GLU A 245 28.91 -5.90 -8.58
C GLU A 245 28.31 -5.67 -7.18
N ALA A 246 28.68 -4.59 -6.50
CA ALA A 246 28.08 -4.22 -5.22
C ALA A 246 26.59 -3.92 -5.36
N LEU A 247 26.18 -3.21 -6.42
CA LEU A 247 24.77 -2.99 -6.75
C LEU A 247 24.06 -4.34 -6.95
N LEU A 248 24.53 -5.16 -7.89
CA LEU A 248 23.88 -6.42 -8.25
C LEU A 248 23.81 -7.40 -7.06
N ALA A 249 24.83 -7.43 -6.20
CA ALA A 249 24.85 -8.24 -4.99
C ALA A 249 23.71 -7.89 -4.01
N LEU A 250 23.20 -6.65 -4.02
CA LEU A 250 22.06 -6.26 -3.19
C LEU A 250 20.77 -6.96 -3.65
N GLY A 251 20.55 -7.09 -4.95
CA GLY A 251 19.35 -7.72 -5.52
C GLY A 251 19.45 -9.23 -5.76
N ARG A 252 20.65 -9.80 -5.72
CA ARG A 252 20.90 -11.21 -6.07
C ARG A 252 20.13 -12.19 -5.17
N ALA A 253 19.38 -13.10 -5.80
CA ALA A 253 18.53 -14.09 -5.15
C ALA A 253 19.10 -15.52 -5.17
N GLY A 254 20.18 -15.78 -4.44
CA GLY A 254 20.88 -17.07 -4.48
C GLY A 254 21.48 -17.32 -5.86
N GLU A 255 21.19 -18.48 -6.47
CA GLU A 255 21.60 -18.82 -7.84
C GLU A 255 20.58 -18.42 -8.91
N ALA A 256 19.43 -17.86 -8.52
CA ALA A 256 18.42 -17.44 -9.49
C ALA A 256 18.93 -16.23 -10.29
N PRO A 257 18.79 -16.25 -11.63
CA PRO A 257 19.22 -15.12 -12.46
C PRO A 257 18.34 -13.90 -12.21
N GLY A 258 18.96 -12.71 -12.26
CA GLY A 258 18.27 -11.44 -12.19
C GLY A 258 18.40 -10.73 -10.84
N PHE A 259 17.88 -9.51 -10.81
CA PHE A 259 17.91 -8.61 -9.67
C PHE A 259 16.53 -8.54 -9.00
N GLY A 260 16.42 -9.08 -7.80
CA GLY A 260 15.20 -9.04 -7.00
C GLY A 260 15.07 -7.78 -6.15
N LEU A 261 13.93 -7.10 -6.23
CA LEU A 261 13.66 -5.95 -5.36
C LEU A 261 13.46 -6.34 -3.90
N THR A 262 12.87 -7.51 -3.64
CA THR A 262 12.67 -8.01 -2.28
C THR A 262 14.00 -8.30 -1.56
N PRO A 263 14.98 -9.02 -2.17
CA PRO A 263 16.34 -9.10 -1.66
C PRO A 263 16.98 -7.73 -1.36
N LEU A 264 16.89 -6.76 -2.28
CA LEU A 264 17.40 -5.40 -2.08
C LEU A 264 16.77 -4.77 -0.82
N ALA A 265 15.43 -4.79 -0.75
CA ALA A 265 14.66 -4.21 0.34
C ALA A 265 15.01 -4.84 1.70
N LEU A 266 15.11 -6.17 1.75
CA LEU A 266 15.44 -6.94 2.95
C LEU A 266 16.88 -6.69 3.43
N ARG A 267 17.85 -6.59 2.50
CA ARG A 267 19.25 -6.36 2.88
C ARG A 267 19.47 -4.98 3.49
N LEU A 268 18.75 -3.98 3.00
CA LEU A 268 18.84 -2.58 3.44
C LEU A 268 17.71 -2.16 4.39
N SER A 269 17.08 -3.11 5.09
CA SER A 269 16.11 -2.83 6.16
C SER A 269 16.52 -3.50 7.47
N ALA A 270 16.33 -2.78 8.58
CA ALA A 270 16.56 -3.29 9.94
C ALA A 270 15.37 -4.10 10.45
N SER A 271 14.16 -3.82 9.96
CA SER A 271 12.94 -4.54 10.31
C SER A 271 12.18 -4.95 9.07
N ALA A 272 11.68 -6.18 9.06
CA ALA A 272 10.83 -6.69 8.01
C ALA A 272 9.66 -7.50 8.59
N ASN A 273 8.51 -7.46 7.93
CA ASN A 273 7.34 -8.19 8.38
C ASN A 273 6.52 -8.78 7.22
N GLY A 274 5.94 -9.95 7.48
CA GLY A 274 4.77 -10.43 6.75
C GLY A 274 3.47 -9.78 7.26
N VAL A 275 2.36 -10.10 6.58
CA VAL A 275 1.05 -9.42 6.77
C VAL A 275 0.04 -10.23 7.60
N SER A 276 0.47 -11.37 8.11
CA SER A 276 -0.20 -12.22 9.09
C SER A 276 0.85 -13.13 9.74
N GLU A 277 0.52 -13.78 10.85
CA GLU A 277 1.42 -14.72 11.53
C GLU A 277 1.92 -15.83 10.58
N LEU A 278 0.98 -16.54 9.94
CA LEU A 278 1.30 -17.59 8.96
C LEU A 278 2.09 -17.03 7.76
N HIS A 279 1.76 -15.82 7.29
CA HIS A 279 2.52 -15.21 6.21
C HIS A 279 3.96 -14.87 6.65
N GLY A 280 4.15 -14.46 7.91
CA GLY A 280 5.47 -14.25 8.49
C GLY A 280 6.30 -15.54 8.53
N GLU A 281 5.67 -16.67 8.85
CA GLU A 281 6.31 -18.00 8.78
C GLU A 281 6.75 -18.34 7.35
N VAL A 282 5.84 -18.24 6.38
CA VAL A 282 6.13 -18.53 4.97
C VAL A 282 7.22 -17.60 4.43
N ALA A 283 7.19 -16.30 4.77
CA ALA A 283 8.21 -15.35 4.36
C ALA A 283 9.58 -15.66 4.99
N ARG A 284 9.62 -16.05 6.26
CA ARG A 284 10.87 -16.46 6.94
C ARG A 284 11.51 -17.67 6.27
N GLU A 285 10.71 -18.67 5.91
CA GLU A 285 11.17 -19.87 5.21
C GLU A 285 11.67 -19.53 3.79
N MET A 286 10.87 -18.78 3.02
CA MET A 286 11.17 -18.40 1.64
C MET A 286 12.49 -17.62 1.53
N TRP A 287 12.79 -16.76 2.50
CA TRP A 287 13.96 -15.89 2.49
C TRP A 287 15.10 -16.34 3.42
N ALA A 288 15.02 -17.54 4.01
CA ALA A 288 16.02 -18.02 4.98
C ALA A 288 17.46 -18.00 4.46
N TRP A 289 17.64 -18.24 3.17
CA TRP A 289 18.95 -18.24 2.51
C TRP A 289 19.67 -16.88 2.52
N LEU A 290 18.96 -15.76 2.74
CA LEU A 290 19.57 -14.43 2.94
C LEU A 290 20.30 -14.31 4.29
N TRP A 291 19.99 -15.18 5.25
CA TRP A 291 20.53 -15.20 6.61
C TRP A 291 21.05 -16.61 6.98
N PRO A 292 22.06 -17.14 6.26
CA PRO A 292 22.55 -18.50 6.49
C PRO A 292 23.07 -18.66 7.92
N GLY A 293 22.59 -19.71 8.61
CA GLY A 293 23.04 -20.06 9.97
C GLY A 293 22.53 -19.15 11.09
N ARG A 294 21.56 -18.26 10.82
CA ARG A 294 20.90 -17.44 11.84
C ARG A 294 19.39 -17.37 11.58
N GLU A 295 18.65 -16.92 12.58
CA GLU A 295 17.21 -16.73 12.44
C GLU A 295 16.91 -15.62 11.41
N THR A 296 15.97 -15.89 10.50
CA THR A 296 15.48 -14.92 9.52
C THR A 296 14.71 -13.81 10.24
N PRO A 297 15.17 -12.55 10.24
CA PRO A 297 14.57 -11.45 11.01
C PRO A 297 13.34 -10.87 10.30
N ILE A 298 12.38 -11.72 9.95
CA ILE A 298 11.09 -11.35 9.37
C ILE A 298 10.00 -11.69 10.38
N GLY A 299 9.41 -10.67 10.98
CA GLY A 299 8.27 -10.80 11.89
C GLY A 299 6.93 -10.86 11.15
N HIS A 300 5.86 -10.49 11.85
CA HIS A 300 4.56 -10.26 11.24
C HIS A 300 3.86 -9.07 11.87
N VAL A 301 3.05 -8.38 11.06
CA VAL A 301 2.06 -7.40 11.50
C VAL A 301 0.78 -7.76 10.77
N THR A 302 -0.23 -8.23 11.50
CA THR A 302 -1.49 -8.66 10.88
C THR A 302 -2.21 -7.45 10.29
N ASN A 303 -2.54 -7.51 8.99
CA ASN A 303 -3.28 -6.44 8.32
C ASN A 303 -4.61 -6.16 9.03
N GLY A 304 -4.93 -4.87 9.14
CA GLY A 304 -6.22 -4.37 9.60
C GLY A 304 -6.93 -3.59 8.49
N VAL A 305 -8.14 -3.14 8.79
CA VAL A 305 -8.91 -2.22 7.94
C VAL A 305 -9.33 -1.01 8.76
N HIS A 306 -9.49 0.13 8.12
CA HIS A 306 -9.92 1.36 8.79
C HIS A 306 -11.41 1.28 9.15
N LEU A 307 -11.73 1.16 10.44
CA LEU A 307 -13.10 0.90 10.89
C LEU A 307 -14.08 2.00 10.46
N GLY A 308 -13.68 3.27 10.48
CA GLY A 308 -14.50 4.38 9.99
C GLY A 308 -14.79 4.33 8.48
N THR A 309 -14.00 3.58 7.70
CA THR A 309 -14.29 3.31 6.27
C THR A 309 -15.26 2.15 6.10
N TRP A 310 -15.07 1.08 6.88
CA TRP A 310 -15.65 -0.23 6.56
C TRP A 310 -16.82 -0.65 7.45
N LEU A 311 -17.09 0.03 8.56
CA LEU A 311 -18.28 -0.19 9.38
C LEU A 311 -19.43 0.72 8.94
N ASP A 312 -20.62 0.12 8.80
CA ASP A 312 -21.83 0.88 8.54
C ASP A 312 -22.16 1.79 9.75
N PRO A 313 -22.52 3.07 9.55
CA PRO A 313 -22.82 3.99 10.66
C PRO A 313 -23.90 3.48 11.62
N ALA A 314 -24.92 2.76 11.12
CA ALA A 314 -25.96 2.20 11.98
C ALA A 314 -25.45 1.00 12.79
N LEU A 315 -24.51 0.22 12.24
CA LEU A 315 -23.82 -0.84 12.98
C LEU A 315 -22.89 -0.25 14.05
N VAL A 316 -22.18 0.84 13.74
CA VAL A 316 -21.34 1.54 14.73
C VAL A 316 -22.17 1.99 15.93
N GLU A 317 -23.35 2.58 15.70
CA GLU A 317 -24.21 3.03 16.80
C GLU A 317 -24.73 1.85 17.64
N LEU A 318 -25.13 0.76 16.99
CA LEU A 318 -25.53 -0.46 17.71
C LEU A 318 -24.38 -1.01 18.56
N LEU A 319 -23.17 -1.08 18.00
CA LEU A 319 -21.99 -1.54 18.73
C LEU A 319 -21.67 -0.62 19.93
N ARG A 320 -21.79 0.69 19.77
CA ARG A 320 -21.65 1.65 20.88
C ARG A 320 -22.69 1.42 21.97
N SER A 321 -23.94 1.17 21.59
CA SER A 321 -25.01 0.86 22.56
C SER A 321 -24.73 -0.42 23.36
N ALA A 322 -24.00 -1.37 22.76
CA ALA A 322 -23.55 -2.60 23.40
C ALA A 322 -22.28 -2.41 24.25
N GLY A 323 -21.66 -1.22 24.25
CA GLY A 323 -20.46 -0.89 25.02
C GLY A 323 -19.14 -1.03 24.26
N VAL A 324 -19.17 -1.30 22.95
CA VAL A 324 -17.98 -1.27 22.08
C VAL A 324 -17.58 0.19 21.84
N ARG A 325 -16.27 0.43 21.73
CA ARG A 325 -15.71 1.74 21.36
C ARG A 325 -14.91 1.60 20.06
N PRO A 326 -15.57 1.61 18.88
CA PRO A 326 -14.89 1.37 17.61
C PRO A 326 -13.79 2.39 17.28
N ASP A 327 -13.93 3.61 17.80
CA ASP A 327 -12.98 4.72 17.58
C ASP A 327 -11.86 4.74 18.64
N ALA A 328 -11.89 3.84 19.62
CA ALA A 328 -10.84 3.73 20.62
C ALA A 328 -9.64 2.95 20.06
N PRO A 329 -8.43 3.13 20.65
CA PRO A 329 -7.29 2.28 20.36
C PRO A 329 -7.65 0.79 20.46
N PRO A 330 -6.99 -0.12 19.71
CA PRO A 330 -7.38 -1.53 19.62
C PRO A 330 -7.61 -2.22 20.98
N ASP A 331 -6.73 -1.97 21.96
CA ASP A 331 -6.79 -2.56 23.30
C ASP A 331 -7.90 -1.96 24.20
N GLU A 332 -8.49 -0.84 23.77
CA GLU A 332 -9.53 -0.09 24.48
C GLU A 332 -10.91 -0.24 23.82
N GLY A 333 -11.01 -0.97 22.69
CA GLY A 333 -12.23 -1.09 21.89
C GLY A 333 -13.37 -1.89 22.54
N SER A 334 -13.10 -2.69 23.57
CA SER A 334 -14.10 -3.50 24.29
C SER A 334 -14.96 -4.41 23.38
N TRP A 335 -14.34 -5.00 22.36
CA TRP A 335 -15.03 -5.78 21.31
C TRP A 335 -15.83 -6.99 21.80
N GLU A 336 -15.50 -7.57 22.94
CA GLU A 336 -16.30 -8.66 23.53
C GLU A 336 -17.75 -8.23 23.83
N ALA A 337 -17.96 -6.94 24.12
CA ALA A 337 -19.29 -6.39 24.38
C ALA A 337 -20.20 -6.41 23.15
N ALA A 338 -19.65 -6.59 21.94
CA ALA A 338 -20.44 -6.77 20.72
C ALA A 338 -21.41 -7.96 20.80
N ARG A 339 -21.11 -8.97 21.63
CA ARG A 339 -22.00 -10.12 21.87
C ARG A 339 -23.30 -9.76 22.61
N GLU A 340 -23.30 -8.62 23.30
CA GLU A 340 -24.46 -8.11 24.03
C GLU A 340 -25.35 -7.21 23.17
N ALA A 341 -25.02 -7.00 21.90
CA ALA A 341 -25.85 -6.24 20.97
C ALA A 341 -27.23 -6.89 20.81
N ASP A 342 -28.30 -6.08 20.88
CA ASP A 342 -29.67 -6.54 20.68
C ASP A 342 -29.80 -7.29 19.34
N PRO A 343 -30.10 -8.61 19.34
CA PRO A 343 -30.23 -9.41 18.12
C PRO A 343 -31.28 -8.85 17.16
N ASP A 344 -32.39 -8.30 17.67
CA ASP A 344 -33.45 -7.74 16.83
C ASP A 344 -32.99 -6.42 16.18
N ALA A 345 -32.21 -5.61 16.91
CA ALA A 345 -31.58 -4.41 16.36
C ALA A 345 -30.53 -4.74 15.30
N LEU A 346 -29.68 -5.75 15.55
CA LEU A 346 -28.70 -6.22 14.59
C LEU A 346 -29.37 -6.68 13.30
N TRP A 347 -30.47 -7.45 13.41
CA TRP A 347 -31.25 -7.89 12.26
C TRP A 347 -31.85 -6.71 11.49
N ARG A 348 -32.39 -5.70 12.17
CA ARG A 348 -32.90 -4.48 11.52
C ARG A 348 -31.81 -3.72 10.75
N VAL A 349 -30.62 -3.57 11.34
CA VAL A 349 -29.45 -2.93 10.68
C VAL A 349 -29.04 -3.72 9.44
N HIS A 350 -28.93 -5.05 9.55
CA HIS A 350 -28.62 -5.94 8.44
C HIS A 350 -29.66 -5.83 7.30
N ALA A 351 -30.94 -5.92 7.63
CA ALA A 351 -32.03 -5.83 6.65
C ALA A 351 -32.05 -4.47 5.93
N ALA A 352 -31.78 -3.38 6.65
CA ALA A 352 -31.65 -2.05 6.06
C ALA A 352 -30.45 -1.96 5.10
N ALA A 353 -29.28 -2.51 5.47
CA ALA A 353 -28.12 -2.56 4.60
C ALA A 353 -28.39 -3.39 3.33
N LYS A 354 -29.07 -4.54 3.48
CA LYS A 354 -29.47 -5.40 2.37
C LYS A 354 -30.49 -4.75 1.46
N ALA A 355 -31.44 -3.98 1.99
CA ALA A 355 -32.39 -3.20 1.19
C ALA A 355 -31.68 -2.15 0.33
N ARG A 356 -30.69 -1.43 0.88
CA ARG A 356 -29.87 -0.48 0.11
C ARG A 356 -29.07 -1.18 -1.00
N LEU A 357 -28.54 -2.38 -0.74
CA LEU A 357 -27.85 -3.18 -1.75
C LEU A 357 -28.84 -3.67 -2.84
N ALA A 358 -30.03 -4.12 -2.45
CA ALA A 358 -31.09 -4.53 -3.37
C ALA A 358 -31.49 -3.40 -4.34
N GLU A 359 -31.66 -2.19 -3.82
CA GLU A 359 -31.96 -1.01 -4.65
C GLU A 359 -30.84 -0.68 -5.66
N ARG A 360 -29.58 -0.89 -5.28
CA ARG A 360 -28.42 -0.57 -6.14
C ARG A 360 -28.07 -1.67 -7.13
N ALA A 361 -28.20 -2.94 -6.73
CA ALA A 361 -27.70 -4.10 -7.46
C ALA A 361 -28.81 -4.97 -8.06
N GLY A 362 -30.09 -4.67 -7.80
CA GLY A 362 -31.22 -5.43 -8.32
C GLY A 362 -31.33 -6.85 -7.73
N ILE A 363 -30.82 -7.05 -6.51
CA ILE A 363 -30.86 -8.34 -5.82
C ILE A 363 -32.13 -8.51 -4.99
N ASP A 364 -32.52 -9.74 -4.68
CA ASP A 364 -33.65 -10.02 -3.80
C ASP A 364 -33.24 -9.79 -2.33
N ARG A 365 -34.00 -8.94 -1.62
CA ARG A 365 -33.73 -8.62 -0.21
C ARG A 365 -34.08 -9.75 0.75
N ASP A 366 -34.86 -10.74 0.34
CA ASP A 366 -35.33 -11.83 1.19
C ASP A 366 -34.48 -13.11 1.02
N LEU A 367 -33.71 -13.24 -0.07
CA LEU A 367 -32.81 -14.38 -0.31
C LEU A 367 -31.45 -14.26 0.37
N LEU A 368 -30.89 -15.37 0.85
CA LEU A 368 -29.52 -15.36 1.40
C LEU A 368 -28.53 -14.94 0.29
N THR A 369 -27.76 -13.89 0.55
CA THR A 369 -26.79 -13.34 -0.41
C THR A 369 -25.40 -13.86 -0.09
N ILE A 370 -24.78 -14.54 -1.05
CA ILE A 370 -23.39 -15.02 -0.97
C ILE A 370 -22.55 -14.15 -1.91
N GLY A 371 -21.62 -13.36 -1.33
CA GLY A 371 -20.78 -12.43 -2.06
C GLY A 371 -19.36 -12.96 -2.32
N PHE A 372 -18.85 -12.77 -3.54
CA PHE A 372 -17.44 -12.90 -3.90
C PHE A 372 -17.00 -11.61 -4.59
N ALA A 373 -16.36 -10.70 -3.85
CA ALA A 373 -15.93 -9.39 -4.36
C ALA A 373 -14.40 -9.27 -4.27
N ARG A 374 -13.68 -9.82 -5.26
CA ARG A 374 -12.21 -9.89 -5.27
C ARG A 374 -11.73 -9.95 -6.72
N ARG A 375 -10.60 -9.28 -7.02
CA ARG A 375 -9.93 -9.40 -8.34
C ARG A 375 -9.83 -10.87 -8.76
N PHE A 376 -10.25 -11.16 -9.99
CA PHE A 376 -10.15 -12.48 -10.60
C PHE A 376 -8.69 -12.89 -10.81
N ALA A 377 -8.28 -13.96 -10.13
CA ALA A 377 -7.00 -14.63 -10.34
C ALA A 377 -7.20 -16.13 -10.13
N THR A 378 -6.44 -16.96 -10.84
CA THR A 378 -6.60 -18.43 -10.82
C THR A 378 -6.48 -18.99 -9.40
N TYR A 379 -5.51 -18.52 -8.62
CA TYR A 379 -5.30 -18.95 -7.23
C TYR A 379 -6.43 -18.53 -6.26
N LYS A 380 -7.26 -17.54 -6.63
CA LYS A 380 -8.44 -17.12 -5.82
C LYS A 380 -9.68 -17.97 -6.06
N ARG A 381 -9.64 -18.86 -7.06
CA ARG A 381 -10.66 -19.89 -7.31
C ARG A 381 -12.09 -19.35 -7.36
N ALA A 382 -12.32 -18.24 -8.09
CA ALA A 382 -13.67 -17.66 -8.25
C ALA A 382 -14.71 -18.68 -8.77
N GLY A 383 -14.26 -19.66 -9.57
CA GLY A 383 -15.10 -20.75 -10.06
C GLY A 383 -15.54 -21.79 -9.02
N LEU A 384 -14.95 -21.80 -7.82
CA LEU A 384 -15.19 -22.85 -6.81
C LEU A 384 -16.63 -22.89 -6.34
N VAL A 385 -17.30 -21.73 -6.24
CA VAL A 385 -18.71 -21.68 -5.84
C VAL A 385 -19.61 -22.42 -6.84
N PHE A 386 -19.22 -22.45 -8.11
CA PHE A 386 -19.95 -23.12 -9.19
C PHE A 386 -19.60 -24.62 -9.36
N ALA A 387 -18.82 -25.21 -8.44
CA ALA A 387 -18.45 -26.62 -8.53
C ALA A 387 -19.65 -27.59 -8.40
N ASN A 388 -20.76 -27.15 -7.81
CA ASN A 388 -22.00 -27.92 -7.73
C ASN A 388 -23.23 -27.02 -7.99
N ILE A 389 -23.53 -26.82 -9.27
CA ILE A 389 -24.62 -25.95 -9.73
C ILE A 389 -25.99 -26.48 -9.32
N GLU A 390 -26.22 -27.81 -9.39
CA GLU A 390 -27.50 -28.41 -9.01
C GLU A 390 -27.86 -28.11 -7.54
N ARG A 391 -26.87 -28.18 -6.65
CA ARG A 391 -27.05 -27.79 -5.25
C ARG A 391 -27.29 -26.28 -5.10
N LEU A 392 -26.61 -25.44 -5.85
CA LEU A 392 -26.86 -23.99 -5.78
C LEU A 392 -28.29 -23.65 -6.19
N LEU A 393 -28.80 -24.28 -7.26
CA LEU A 393 -30.16 -24.06 -7.77
C LEU A 393 -31.26 -24.60 -6.83
N SER A 394 -30.94 -25.55 -5.96
CA SER A 394 -31.90 -26.09 -4.99
C SER A 394 -32.00 -25.29 -3.69
N LEU A 395 -31.13 -24.30 -3.47
CA LEU A 395 -31.09 -23.49 -2.26
C LEU A 395 -31.73 -22.09 -2.51
N PRO A 396 -32.38 -21.48 -1.50
CA PRO A 396 -32.93 -20.13 -1.59
C PRO A 396 -31.81 -19.08 -1.41
N VAL A 397 -30.84 -19.10 -2.31
CA VAL A 397 -29.64 -18.25 -2.27
C VAL A 397 -29.50 -17.46 -3.57
N GLN A 398 -28.79 -16.34 -3.48
CA GLN A 398 -28.33 -15.59 -4.64
C GLN A 398 -26.83 -15.31 -4.51
N LEU A 399 -26.16 -15.24 -5.66
CA LEU A 399 -24.71 -15.01 -5.74
C LEU A 399 -24.45 -13.61 -6.29
N VAL A 400 -23.60 -12.86 -5.59
CA VAL A 400 -23.06 -11.57 -6.07
C VAL A 400 -21.58 -11.77 -6.31
N VAL A 401 -21.14 -11.65 -7.56
CA VAL A 401 -19.73 -11.79 -7.95
C VAL A 401 -19.26 -10.47 -8.54
N ALA A 402 -18.15 -9.94 -8.03
CA ALA A 402 -17.56 -8.66 -8.42
C ALA A 402 -16.02 -8.72 -8.43
#